data_AF-A0A6N3CWG1-F1
#
_entry.id   AF-A0A6N3CWG1-F1
#
_cell.length_a   1.000
_cell.length_b   1.000
_cell.length_c   1.000
_cell.angle_alpha   90.00
_cell.angle_beta   90.00
_cell.angle_gamma   90.00
#
_symmetry.space_group_name_H-M   'P 1'
#
loop_
_entity.id
_entity.type
_entity.pdbx_description
1 polymer ?
#
loop_
_entity_poly.entity_id
_entity_poly.type
_entity_poly.pdbx_seq_one_letter_code
_entity_poly.pdbx_strand_id
1 'polypeptide(L)'
;MKVGKYLVALFGMFLLALGLTQVHPDHQTPLTDDAHPRIWVLSDTHFIAPSLHDERSAYTQIKRSAAGKDMDYQPVAIHALVQNALKSRPTALIITGDVTFNGEKTSAESLMHRLQPMALKC
;
A
#
# COMPACT_ATOMS: atom_id res chain seq x y z
N MET A 1 1.02 -56.66 -11.21
CA MET A 1 1.78 -55.38 -11.26
C MET A 1 0.96 -54.14 -11.65
N LYS A 2 -0.18 -54.24 -12.37
CA LYS A 2 -0.97 -53.06 -12.77
C LYS A 2 -1.77 -52.43 -11.61
N VAL A 3 -2.37 -53.24 -10.74
CA VAL A 3 -3.19 -52.80 -9.58
C VAL A 3 -2.39 -51.91 -8.60
N GLY A 4 -1.12 -52.26 -8.33
CA GLY A 4 -0.27 -51.46 -7.44
C GLY A 4 0.03 -50.06 -7.97
N LYS A 5 0.14 -49.88 -9.30
CA LYS A 5 0.37 -48.56 -9.90
C LYS A 5 -0.85 -47.64 -9.76
N TYR A 6 -2.06 -48.19 -9.86
CA TYR A 6 -3.30 -47.44 -9.66
C TYR A 6 -3.50 -47.04 -8.19
N LEU A 7 -3.14 -47.91 -7.24
CA LEU A 7 -3.17 -47.59 -5.81
C LEU A 7 -2.21 -46.46 -5.44
N VAL A 8 -0.98 -46.48 -5.97
CA VAL A 8 0.00 -45.39 -5.75
C VAL A 8 -0.49 -44.07 -6.37
N ALA A 9 -1.08 -44.12 -7.57
CA ALA A 9 -1.63 -42.93 -8.21
C ALA A 9 -2.82 -42.34 -7.43
N LEU A 10 -3.73 -43.20 -6.94
CA LEU A 10 -4.87 -42.77 -6.12
C LEU A 10 -4.41 -42.15 -4.79
N PHE A 11 -3.42 -42.76 -4.14
CA PHE A 11 -2.85 -42.21 -2.91
C PHE A 11 -2.16 -40.86 -3.14
N GLY A 12 -1.41 -40.72 -4.24
CA GLY A 12 -0.80 -39.44 -4.63
C GLY A 12 -1.86 -38.36 -4.91
N MET A 13 -2.93 -38.71 -5.60
CA MET A 13 -4.04 -37.79 -5.89
C MET A 13 -4.79 -37.38 -4.62
N PHE A 14 -4.96 -38.32 -3.67
CA PHE A 14 -5.55 -38.05 -2.37
C PHE A 14 -4.68 -37.10 -1.52
N LEU A 15 -3.37 -37.33 -1.48
CA LEU A 15 -2.42 -36.45 -0.80
C LEU A 15 -2.39 -35.05 -1.42
N LEU A 16 -2.44 -34.95 -2.75
CA LEU A 16 -2.52 -33.67 -3.46
C LEU A 16 -3.83 -32.94 -3.11
N ALA A 17 -4.96 -33.64 -3.11
CA ALA A 17 -6.25 -33.07 -2.72
C ALA A 17 -6.24 -32.58 -1.26
N LEU A 18 -5.66 -33.36 -0.34
CA LEU A 18 -5.45 -32.94 1.05
C LEU A 18 -4.59 -31.67 1.15
N GLY A 19 -3.47 -31.62 0.43
CA GLY A 19 -2.61 -30.43 0.40
C GLY A 19 -3.33 -29.18 -0.09
N LEU A 20 -4.15 -29.30 -1.14
CA LEU A 20 -4.95 -28.20 -1.68
C LEU A 20 -6.03 -27.70 -0.69
N THR A 21 -6.55 -28.56 0.19
CA THR A 21 -7.52 -28.13 1.24
C THR A 21 -6.87 -27.44 2.44
N GLN A 22 -5.56 -27.58 2.64
CA GLN A 22 -4.84 -26.93 3.75
C GLN A 22 -4.28 -25.56 3.37
N VAL A 23 -4.30 -25.19 2.08
CA VAL A 23 -3.98 -23.83 1.62
C VAL A 23 -5.21 -22.96 1.76
N HIS A 24 -5.60 -22.70 3.01
CA HIS A 24 -6.45 -21.56 3.33
C HIS A 24 -5.50 -20.43 3.77
N PRO A 25 -5.34 -19.35 2.98
CA PRO A 25 -4.69 -18.16 3.51
C PRO A 25 -5.52 -17.71 4.72
N ASP A 26 -4.93 -17.79 5.91
CA ASP A 26 -5.56 -17.31 7.13
C ASP A 26 -5.69 -15.79 7.03
N HIS A 27 -6.88 -15.34 6.63
CA HIS A 27 -7.25 -13.95 6.52
C HIS A 27 -7.88 -13.40 7.81
N GLN A 28 -7.86 -14.16 8.92
CA GLN A 28 -8.63 -13.80 10.12
C GLN A 28 -7.80 -13.24 11.28
N THR A 29 -6.49 -13.02 11.12
CA THR A 29 -5.73 -12.32 12.15
C THR A 29 -6.15 -10.84 12.19
N PRO A 30 -6.75 -10.34 13.29
CA PRO A 30 -7.11 -8.94 13.39
C PRO A 30 -5.85 -8.06 13.41
N LEU A 31 -5.94 -6.85 12.84
CA LEU A 31 -4.80 -5.92 12.79
C LEU A 31 -4.37 -5.44 14.19
N THR A 32 -5.29 -5.48 15.17
CA THR A 32 -5.02 -5.16 16.57
C THR A 32 -6.06 -5.83 17.47
N ASP A 33 -5.69 -6.12 18.72
CA ASP A 33 -6.59 -6.55 19.80
C ASP A 33 -7.18 -5.37 20.59
N ASP A 34 -6.85 -4.13 20.21
CA ASP A 34 -7.41 -2.93 20.82
C ASP A 34 -8.93 -2.85 20.57
N ALA A 35 -9.72 -2.71 21.64
CA ALA A 35 -11.18 -2.56 21.58
C ALA A 35 -11.62 -1.24 20.93
N HIS A 36 -10.72 -0.26 20.81
CA HIS A 36 -10.98 1.04 20.20
C HIS A 36 -9.89 1.39 19.17
N PRO A 37 -9.84 0.67 18.02
CA PRO A 37 -8.83 0.91 17.01
C PRO A 37 -8.97 2.32 16.43
N ARG A 38 -7.84 3.01 16.27
CA ARG A 38 -7.81 4.35 15.66
C ARG A 38 -7.31 4.24 14.23
N ILE A 39 -8.20 4.47 13.28
CA ILE A 39 -7.90 4.46 11.86
C ILE A 39 -7.78 5.90 11.39
N TRP A 40 -6.66 6.23 10.75
CA TRP A 40 -6.49 7.49 10.03
C TRP A 40 -6.83 7.27 8.57
N VAL A 41 -7.59 8.20 7.99
CA VAL A 41 -7.99 8.16 6.58
C VAL A 41 -7.55 9.45 5.92
N LEU A 42 -6.80 9.32 4.84
CA LEU A 42 -6.42 10.39 3.93
C LEU A 42 -6.98 10.05 2.55
N SER A 43 -7.38 11.05 1.77
CA SER A 43 -7.77 10.86 0.38
C SER A 43 -7.06 11.86 -0.52
N ASP A 44 -6.93 11.50 -1.80
CA ASP A 44 -6.57 12.42 -2.89
C ASP A 44 -5.28 13.20 -2.62
N THR A 45 -4.23 12.44 -2.29
CA THR A 45 -2.90 13.00 -2.01
C THR A 45 -2.30 13.69 -3.24
N HIS A 46 -2.65 13.21 -4.43
CA HIS A 46 -2.21 13.73 -5.71
C HIS A 46 -0.69 13.94 -5.78
N PHE A 47 0.08 13.04 -5.16
CA PHE A 47 1.52 13.22 -5.00
C PHE A 47 2.24 13.24 -6.35
N ILE A 48 3.07 14.24 -6.59
CA ILE A 48 4.04 14.27 -7.69
C ILE A 48 5.46 14.28 -7.12
N ALA A 49 6.32 13.35 -7.58
CA ALA A 49 7.69 13.28 -7.11
C ALA A 49 8.49 14.53 -7.53
N PRO A 50 9.31 15.12 -6.62
CA PRO A 50 10.20 16.24 -6.96
C PRO A 50 11.17 15.98 -8.12
N SER A 51 11.45 14.72 -8.45
CA SER A 51 12.30 14.35 -9.58
C SER A 51 11.59 14.43 -10.94
N LEU A 52 10.26 14.62 -10.97
CA LEU A 52 9.45 14.69 -12.18
C LEU A 52 9.14 16.13 -12.63
N HIS A 53 9.56 17.13 -11.86
CA HIS A 53 9.38 18.53 -12.20
C HIS A 53 10.63 19.36 -11.86
N ASP A 54 10.76 20.49 -12.54
CA ASP A 54 11.93 21.38 -12.46
C ASP A 54 11.59 22.77 -11.90
N GLU A 55 10.35 22.94 -11.42
CA GLU A 55 9.79 24.23 -10.96
C GLU A 55 9.78 25.35 -12.03
N ARG A 56 9.90 25.00 -13.31
CA ARG A 56 9.90 25.99 -14.41
C ARG A 56 8.50 26.22 -14.97
N SER A 57 8.44 26.85 -16.15
CA SER A 57 7.21 27.33 -16.77
C SER A 57 6.15 26.24 -16.95
N ALA A 58 6.53 25.06 -17.43
CA ALA A 58 5.60 23.95 -17.65
C ALA A 58 4.97 23.47 -16.33
N TYR A 59 5.78 23.22 -15.31
CA TYR A 59 5.26 22.82 -14.00
C TYR A 59 4.43 23.94 -13.35
N THR A 60 4.89 25.19 -13.47
CA THR A 60 4.14 26.36 -12.98
C THR A 60 2.76 26.47 -13.63
N GLN A 61 2.64 26.15 -14.93
CA GLN A 61 1.35 26.12 -15.61
C GLN A 61 0.47 25.01 -15.07
N ILE A 62 1.02 23.80 -14.85
CA ILE A 62 0.31 22.69 -14.22
C ILE A 62 -0.22 23.09 -12.84
N LYS A 63 0.60 23.70 -11.98
CA LYS A 63 0.18 24.19 -10.64
C LYS A 63 -1.00 25.15 -10.73
N ARG A 64 -0.95 26.10 -11.67
CA ARG A 64 -2.04 27.07 -11.89
C ARG A 64 -3.34 26.42 -12.37
N SER A 65 -3.24 25.34 -13.16
CA SER A 65 -4.41 24.61 -13.66
C SER A 65 -4.85 23.47 -12.73
N ALA A 66 -4.17 23.22 -11.61
CA ALA A 66 -4.42 22.07 -10.75
C ALA A 66 -5.72 22.16 -9.91
N ALA A 67 -6.54 23.18 -10.14
CA ALA A 67 -7.84 23.41 -9.47
C ALA A 67 -7.74 23.42 -7.93
N GLY A 68 -6.71 24.11 -7.40
CA GLY A 68 -6.55 24.30 -5.95
C GLY A 68 -5.85 23.16 -5.21
N LYS A 69 -5.35 22.13 -5.92
CA LYS A 69 -4.46 21.12 -5.31
C LYS A 69 -3.17 21.75 -4.80
N ASP A 70 -2.70 21.30 -3.63
CA ASP A 70 -1.37 21.65 -3.16
C ASP A 70 -0.33 20.90 -4.01
N MET A 71 0.53 21.66 -4.68
CA MET A 71 1.60 21.17 -5.57
C MET A 71 2.98 21.67 -5.13
N ASP A 72 3.05 22.44 -4.03
CA ASP A 72 4.28 23.10 -3.57
C ASP A 72 4.85 22.40 -2.34
N TYR A 73 4.00 21.90 -1.44
CA TYR A 73 4.42 21.41 -0.13
C TYR A 73 4.11 19.94 0.13
N GLN A 74 3.71 19.18 -0.89
CA GLN A 74 3.35 17.77 -0.74
C GLN A 74 4.43 16.93 -0.02
N PRO A 75 5.75 17.04 -0.34
CA PRO A 75 6.79 16.32 0.40
C PRO A 75 6.85 16.64 1.90
N VAL A 76 6.60 17.90 2.25
CA VAL A 76 6.62 18.40 3.62
C VAL A 76 5.37 17.93 4.36
N ALA A 77 4.20 18.01 3.73
CA ALA A 77 2.93 17.53 4.27
C ALA A 77 2.98 16.02 4.58
N ILE A 78 3.49 15.21 3.66
CA ILE A 78 3.66 13.77 3.87
C ILE A 78 4.66 13.48 4.99
N HIS A 79 5.77 14.22 5.06
CA HIS A 79 6.72 14.07 6.17
C HIS A 79 6.07 14.39 7.52
N ALA A 80 5.33 15.48 7.61
CA ALA A 80 4.61 15.85 8.83
C ALA A 80 3.55 14.81 9.23
N LEU A 81 2.80 14.27 8.26
CA LEU A 81 1.87 13.16 8.47
C LEU A 81 2.59 11.96 9.10
N VAL A 82 3.72 11.54 8.53
CA VAL A 82 4.52 10.42 9.04
C VAL A 82 5.00 10.69 10.47
N GLN A 83 5.53 11.88 10.75
CA GLN A 83 5.96 12.23 12.11
C GLN A 83 4.80 12.20 13.11
N ASN A 84 3.61 12.67 12.70
CA ASN A 84 2.43 12.65 13.54
C ASN A 84 1.91 11.23 13.78
N ALA A 85 1.93 10.38 12.75
CA ALA A 85 1.53 8.99 12.84
C ALA A 85 2.48 8.17 13.72
N LEU A 86 3.80 8.40 13.63
CA LEU A 86 4.79 7.74 14.49
C LEU A 86 4.59 8.08 15.97
N LYS A 87 4.24 9.34 16.28
CA LYS A 87 3.94 9.78 17.66
C LYS A 87 2.59 9.25 18.14
N SER A 88 1.56 9.36 17.31
CA SER A 88 0.19 9.02 17.70
C SER A 88 -0.06 7.52 17.70
N ARG A 89 0.68 6.76 16.88
CA ARG A 89 0.52 5.31 16.68
C ARG A 89 -0.94 4.92 16.39
N PRO A 90 -1.53 5.35 15.26
CA PRO A 90 -2.83 4.83 14.84
C PRO A 90 -2.70 3.33 14.53
N THR A 91 -3.80 2.60 14.64
CA THR A 91 -3.90 1.19 14.26
C THR A 91 -3.60 1.00 12.77
N ALA A 92 -4.11 1.92 11.94
CA ALA A 92 -3.89 1.92 10.50
C ALA A 92 -3.91 3.35 9.95
N LEU A 93 -3.13 3.60 8.90
CA LEU A 93 -3.34 4.71 7.96
C LEU A 93 -3.85 4.12 6.65
N ILE A 94 -4.98 4.63 6.17
CA ILE A 94 -5.57 4.27 4.88
C ILE A 94 -5.46 5.51 3.98
N ILE A 95 -4.93 5.31 2.77
CA ILE A 95 -4.89 6.34 1.73
C ILE A 95 -5.81 5.90 0.60
N THR A 96 -6.84 6.69 0.32
CA THR A 96 -7.84 6.43 -0.73
C THR A 96 -7.81 7.48 -1.82
N GLY A 97 -8.55 7.25 -2.91
CA GLY A 97 -8.63 8.22 -4.01
C GLY A 97 -7.28 8.45 -4.68
N ASP A 98 -7.15 9.53 -5.43
CA ASP A 98 -6.01 9.76 -6.32
C ASP A 98 -4.68 9.92 -5.54
N VAL A 99 -3.98 8.80 -5.34
CA VAL A 99 -2.76 8.73 -4.52
C VAL A 99 -1.62 9.54 -5.14
N THR A 100 -1.45 9.44 -6.46
CA THR A 100 -0.48 10.21 -7.23
C THR A 100 -1.18 11.22 -8.12
N PHE A 101 -0.44 12.17 -8.66
CA PHE A 101 -1.02 13.26 -9.46
C PHE A 101 -1.69 12.73 -10.74
N ASN A 102 -1.00 11.92 -11.56
CA ASN A 102 -1.57 11.25 -12.74
C ASN A 102 -1.07 9.81 -12.94
N GLY A 103 -0.82 9.06 -11.86
CA GLY A 103 -0.45 7.64 -11.97
C GLY A 103 1.04 7.40 -12.24
N GLU A 104 1.92 8.35 -11.96
CA GLU A 104 3.35 8.19 -12.24
C GLU A 104 3.97 7.16 -11.29
N LYS A 105 4.62 6.14 -11.87
CA LYS A 105 5.34 5.11 -11.10
C LYS A 105 6.34 5.73 -10.11
N THR A 106 7.14 6.68 -10.56
CA THR A 106 8.14 7.37 -9.73
C THR A 106 7.49 8.13 -8.56
N SER A 107 6.30 8.70 -8.76
CA SER A 107 5.53 9.33 -7.67
C SER A 107 5.09 8.30 -6.64
N ALA A 108 4.58 7.15 -7.07
CA ALA A 108 4.17 6.08 -6.17
C ALA A 108 5.36 5.53 -5.37
N GLU A 109 6.50 5.27 -6.02
CA GLU A 109 7.73 4.80 -5.36
C GLU A 109 8.26 5.83 -4.36
N SER A 110 8.27 7.11 -4.74
CA SER A 110 8.70 8.20 -3.85
C SER A 110 7.77 8.36 -2.64
N LEU A 111 6.45 8.27 -2.84
CA LEU A 111 5.48 8.31 -1.74
C LEU A 111 5.68 7.11 -0.80
N MET A 112 5.81 5.90 -1.34
CA MET A 112 6.07 4.69 -0.55
C MET A 112 7.35 4.79 0.26
N HIS A 113 8.43 5.31 -0.33
CA HIS A 113 9.67 5.54 0.39
C HIS A 113 9.49 6.52 1.56
N ARG A 114 8.70 7.58 1.37
CA ARG A 114 8.38 8.54 2.44
C ARG A 114 7.55 7.93 3.57
N LEU A 115 6.64 7.01 3.24
CA LEU A 115 5.77 6.30 4.19
C LEU A 115 6.48 5.12 4.89
N GLN A 116 7.63 4.68 4.37
CA GLN A 116 8.39 3.54 4.87
C GLN A 116 8.63 3.53 6.40
N PRO A 117 8.88 4.66 7.10
CA PRO A 117 9.06 4.64 8.55
C PRO A 117 7.86 4.09 9.32
N MET A 118 6.66 4.14 8.74
CA MET A 118 5.43 3.62 9.34
C MET A 118 5.10 2.20 8.89
N ALA A 119 5.74 1.70 7.82
CA ALA A 119 5.50 0.35 7.35
C ALA A 119 6.04 -0.64 8.38
N LEU A 120 5.21 -1.60 8.79
CA LEU A 120 5.68 -2.76 9.54
C LEU A 120 6.81 -3.41 8.74
N LYS A 121 7.90 -3.78 9.41
CA LYS A 121 8.88 -4.70 8.81
C LYS A 121 8.12 -6.00 8.54
N CYS A 122 7.74 -6.23 7.30
CA CYS A 122 7.29 -7.55 6.85
C CYS A 122 8.39 -8.59 7.12
#